data_AF-A0A839JWN1-F1
#
_entry.id   AF-A0A839JWN1-F1
#
_cell.length_a   1.000
_cell.length_b   1.000
_cell.length_c   1.000
_cell.angle_alpha   90.00
_cell.angle_beta   90.00
_cell.angle_gamma   90.00
#
_symmetry.space_group_name_H-M   'P 1'
#
loop_
_entity.id
_entity.type
_entity.pdbx_description
1 polymer ?
#
loop_
_entity_poly.entity_id
_entity_poly.type
_entity_poly.pdbx_seq_one_letter_code
_entity_poly.pdbx_strand_id
1 'polypeptide(L)'
;MKKSLVALFFALLLSSSVFGYRGSCTPADEESDCACKARDNDLTKPIDQGIYQSCMAEVNVKKNEEANKKAETEHKQAALEEKIRKLEEKTNATEEKVATVLEKKMTQEEATAYASLKEKVVIIESLVGAIKEKDAETQAKVRAVLEVFKLSKDEYTKNIGLYLSYLLR
;
A
#
# COMPACT_ATOMS: atom_id res chain seq x y z
N MET A 1 -19.22 -46.92 -52.81
CA MET A 1 -19.57 -45.67 -53.53
C MET A 1 -20.43 -44.83 -52.57
N LYS A 2 -19.95 -44.03 -51.60
CA LYS A 2 -18.85 -43.05 -51.53
C LYS A 2 -18.90 -42.06 -52.69
N LYS A 3 -19.67 -40.96 -52.54
CA LYS A 3 -19.43 -39.61 -53.12
C LYS A 3 -20.52 -38.54 -52.88
N SER A 4 -21.54 -38.73 -52.03
CA SER A 4 -22.63 -37.74 -51.92
C SER A 4 -22.91 -37.16 -50.53
N LEU A 5 -21.94 -37.19 -49.60
CA LEU A 5 -22.15 -36.68 -48.23
C LEU A 5 -21.14 -35.59 -47.79
N VAL A 6 -20.36 -35.04 -48.73
CA VAL A 6 -19.34 -34.00 -48.44
C VAL A 6 -19.77 -32.61 -48.93
N ALA A 7 -20.82 -32.50 -49.74
CA ALA A 7 -21.26 -31.21 -50.30
C ALA A 7 -22.26 -30.43 -49.40
N LEU A 8 -22.75 -31.03 -48.31
CA LEU A 8 -23.70 -30.37 -47.39
C LEU A 8 -23.04 -29.72 -46.16
N PHE A 9 -21.72 -29.90 -45.97
CA PHE A 9 -20.97 -29.26 -44.88
C PHE A 9 -20.37 -27.89 -45.24
N PHE A 10 -20.36 -27.51 -46.51
CA PHE A 10 -19.75 -26.24 -46.96
C PHE A 10 -20.74 -25.08 -47.13
N ALA A 11 -22.05 -25.30 -46.92
CA ALA A 11 -23.09 -24.26 -47.05
C ALA A 11 -23.63 -23.75 -45.69
N LEU A 12 -23.10 -24.24 -44.56
CA LEU A 12 -23.46 -23.79 -43.20
C LEU A 12 -22.32 -23.04 -42.50
N LEU A 13 -21.27 -22.65 -43.23
CA LEU A 13 -20.14 -21.85 -42.73
C LEU A 13 -20.12 -20.42 -43.27
N LEU A 14 -21.25 -19.90 -43.77
CA LEU A 14 -21.35 -18.51 -44.27
C LEU A 14 -22.53 -17.71 -43.68
N SER A 15 -23.15 -18.15 -42.58
CA SER A 15 -24.30 -17.44 -41.98
C SER A 15 -24.28 -17.28 -40.46
N SER A 16 -23.12 -17.39 -39.82
CA SER A 16 -23.01 -17.18 -38.37
C SER A 16 -21.70 -16.52 -37.97
N SER A 17 -21.58 -15.23 -38.27
CA SER A 17 -21.10 -14.23 -37.29
C SER A 17 -21.02 -12.84 -37.92
N VAL A 18 -22.17 -12.19 -38.13
CA VAL A 18 -22.25 -10.81 -37.64
C VAL A 18 -22.34 -10.92 -36.11
N PHE A 19 -21.24 -11.38 -35.49
CA PHE A 19 -20.95 -11.06 -34.11
C PHE A 19 -20.55 -9.60 -34.18
N GLY A 20 -21.55 -8.72 -34.12
CA GLY A 20 -21.32 -7.45 -33.46
C GLY A 20 -20.87 -7.80 -32.05
N TYR A 21 -19.55 -7.89 -31.84
CA TYR A 21 -18.98 -7.72 -30.52
C TYR A 21 -19.44 -6.33 -30.09
N ARG A 22 -20.61 -6.25 -29.43
CA ARG A 22 -20.91 -5.16 -28.50
C ARG A 22 -19.92 -5.36 -27.36
N GLY A 23 -18.70 -4.91 -27.59
CA GLY A 23 -17.64 -4.94 -26.61
C GLY A 23 -17.98 -3.94 -25.52
N SER A 24 -18.47 -4.45 -24.40
CA SER A 24 -18.55 -3.69 -23.16
C SER A 24 -17.13 -3.35 -22.70
N CYS A 25 -16.90 -2.08 -22.39
CA CYS A 25 -15.59 -1.59 -21.95
C CYS A 25 -15.34 -2.02 -20.49
N THR A 26 -14.21 -2.68 -20.20
CA THR A 26 -13.75 -3.02 -18.84
C THR A 26 -12.45 -2.26 -18.55
N PRO A 27 -12.43 -1.33 -17.59
CA PRO A 27 -11.23 -0.54 -17.30
C PRO A 27 -10.20 -1.36 -16.52
N ALA A 28 -8.92 -1.29 -16.93
CA ALA A 28 -7.79 -1.96 -16.28
C ALA A 28 -6.88 -0.99 -15.49
N ASP A 29 -6.98 0.30 -15.80
CA ASP A 29 -6.20 1.42 -15.28
C ASP A 29 -6.95 2.76 -15.52
N GLU A 30 -6.58 3.83 -14.81
CA GLU A 30 -7.32 5.12 -14.84
C GLU A 30 -7.43 5.73 -16.25
N GLU A 31 -6.42 5.52 -17.09
CA GLU A 31 -6.41 6.00 -18.48
C GLU A 31 -7.44 5.23 -19.33
N SER A 32 -7.52 3.91 -19.15
CA SER A 32 -8.55 3.08 -19.78
C SER A 32 -9.96 3.37 -19.27
N ASP A 33 -10.13 3.74 -17.99
CA ASP A 33 -11.43 4.13 -17.41
C ASP A 33 -11.94 5.43 -18.03
N CYS A 34 -11.07 6.44 -18.17
CA CYS A 34 -11.40 7.66 -18.88
C CYS A 34 -11.69 7.43 -20.37
N ALA A 35 -10.95 6.54 -21.03
CA ALA A 35 -11.20 6.17 -22.42
C ALA A 35 -12.54 5.43 -22.61
N CYS A 36 -12.93 4.58 -21.65
CA CYS A 36 -14.21 3.88 -21.65
C CYS A 36 -15.39 4.84 -21.41
N LYS A 37 -15.25 5.78 -20.46
CA LYS A 37 -16.27 6.82 -20.20
C LYS A 37 -16.46 7.74 -21.40
N ALA A 38 -15.38 8.10 -22.09
CA ALA A 38 -15.42 8.91 -23.31
C ALA A 38 -16.08 8.20 -24.52
N ARG A 39 -16.43 6.92 -24.39
CA ARG A 39 -17.12 6.11 -25.39
C ARG A 39 -18.53 5.66 -24.95
N ASP A 40 -19.07 6.19 -23.86
CA ASP A 40 -20.30 5.70 -23.23
C ASP A 40 -20.28 4.18 -22.95
N ASN A 41 -19.10 3.62 -22.62
CA ASN A 41 -18.88 2.17 -22.45
C ASN A 41 -19.11 1.31 -23.71
N ASP A 42 -19.23 1.92 -24.89
CA ASP A 42 -19.39 1.23 -26.18
C ASP A 42 -18.12 1.37 -27.04
N LEU A 43 -17.39 0.26 -27.19
CA LEU A 43 -16.15 0.23 -27.96
C LEU A 43 -16.32 0.54 -29.46
N THR A 44 -17.56 0.52 -29.98
CA THR A 44 -17.85 0.84 -31.38
C THR A 44 -17.96 2.34 -31.65
N LYS A 45 -18.09 3.16 -30.60
CA LYS A 45 -18.16 4.62 -30.72
C LYS A 45 -16.76 5.24 -30.80
N PRO A 46 -16.58 6.31 -31.60
CA PRO A 46 -15.36 7.11 -31.56
C PRO A 46 -15.19 7.74 -30.17
N ILE A 47 -13.94 7.96 -29.75
CA ILE A 47 -13.64 8.61 -28.47
C ILE A 47 -14.06 10.08 -28.56
N ASP A 48 -14.91 10.53 -27.63
CA ASP A 48 -15.10 11.95 -27.41
C ASP A 48 -13.86 12.53 -26.71
N GLN A 49 -13.07 13.30 -27.45
CA GLN A 49 -11.84 13.89 -26.95
C GLN A 49 -12.10 14.89 -25.81
N GLY A 50 -13.25 15.58 -25.79
CA GLY A 50 -13.60 16.53 -24.73
C GLY A 50 -13.88 15.82 -23.42
N ILE A 51 -14.67 14.73 -23.46
CA ILE A 51 -14.97 13.92 -22.28
C ILE A 51 -13.70 13.23 -21.75
N TYR A 52 -12.87 12.70 -22.64
CA TYR A 52 -11.60 12.07 -22.26
C TYR A 52 -10.65 13.06 -21.58
N GLN A 53 -10.46 14.26 -22.16
CA GLN A 53 -9.60 15.29 -21.58
C GLN A 53 -10.13 15.79 -20.24
N SER A 54 -11.44 15.95 -20.09
CA SER A 54 -12.06 16.32 -18.81
C SER A 54 -11.81 15.27 -17.73
N CYS A 55 -12.00 13.99 -18.05
CA CYS A 55 -11.76 12.89 -17.12
C CYS A 55 -10.29 12.81 -16.69
N MET A 56 -9.36 12.92 -17.65
CA MET A 56 -7.92 12.92 -17.36
C MET A 56 -7.50 14.13 -16.52
N ALA A 57 -8.12 15.30 -16.73
CA ALA A 57 -7.88 16.48 -15.89
C ALA A 57 -8.30 16.23 -14.45
N GLU A 58 -9.47 15.63 -14.21
CA GLU A 58 -9.94 15.27 -12.87
C GLU A 58 -9.05 14.25 -12.17
N VAL A 59 -8.58 13.23 -12.89
CA VAL A 59 -7.64 12.22 -12.35
C VAL A 59 -6.33 12.89 -11.93
N ASN A 60 -5.79 13.79 -12.75
CA ASN A 60 -4.57 14.51 -12.42
C ASN A 60 -4.73 15.44 -11.21
N VAL A 61 -5.89 16.08 -11.04
CA VAL A 61 -6.20 16.88 -9.84
C VAL A 61 -6.24 16.01 -8.58
N LYS A 62 -6.93 14.87 -8.62
CA LYS A 62 -6.99 13.91 -7.50
C LYS A 62 -5.60 13.40 -7.12
N LYS A 63 -4.78 13.06 -8.10
CA LYS A 63 -3.40 12.61 -7.89
C LYS A 63 -2.52 13.68 -7.24
N ASN A 64 -2.69 14.94 -7.64
CA ASN A 64 -1.98 16.07 -7.03
C ASN A 64 -2.44 16.33 -5.59
N GLU A 65 -3.75 16.22 -5.29
CA GLU A 65 -4.26 16.33 -3.93
C GLU A 65 -3.74 15.22 -3.02
N GLU A 66 -3.70 13.97 -3.50
CA GLU A 66 -3.15 12.84 -2.75
C GLU A 66 -1.64 12.97 -2.54
N ALA A 67 -0.90 13.45 -3.54
CA ALA A 67 0.53 13.74 -3.41
C ALA A 67 0.79 14.84 -2.37
N ASN A 68 -0.01 15.91 -2.35
CA ASN A 68 0.10 16.97 -1.34
C ASN A 68 -0.24 16.47 0.07
N LYS A 69 -1.31 15.66 0.24
CA LYS A 69 -1.65 15.04 1.53
C LYS A 69 -0.54 14.10 2.01
N LYS A 70 0.08 13.34 1.10
CA LYS A 70 1.22 12.48 1.41
C LYS A 70 2.45 13.30 1.86
N ALA A 71 2.78 14.38 1.16
CA ALA A 71 3.88 15.27 1.55
C ALA A 71 3.64 15.94 2.92
N GLU A 72 2.40 16.34 3.22
CA GLU A 72 2.05 16.93 4.52
C GLU A 72 2.17 15.92 5.67
N THR A 73 1.78 14.66 5.44
CA THR A 73 1.91 13.59 6.44
C THR A 73 3.36 13.18 6.67
N GLU A 74 4.17 13.08 5.62
CA GLU A 74 5.62 12.85 5.72
C GLU A 74 6.32 13.99 6.49
N HIS A 75 5.96 15.25 6.24
CA HIS A 75 6.50 16.39 6.98
C HIS A 75 6.09 16.37 8.46
N LYS A 76 4.85 15.97 8.78
CA LYS A 76 4.40 15.78 10.18
C LYS A 76 5.16 14.66 10.87
N GLN A 77 5.48 13.58 10.16
CA GLN A 77 6.24 12.45 10.68
C GLN A 77 7.69 12.84 10.99
N ALA A 78 8.37 13.54 10.07
CA ALA A 78 9.72 14.06 10.29
C ALA A 78 9.77 15.05 11.49
N ALA A 79 8.76 15.92 11.62
CA ALA A 79 8.66 16.83 12.76
C ALA A 79 8.41 16.12 14.10
N LEU A 80 7.74 14.96 14.09
CA LEU A 80 7.55 14.12 15.28
C LEU A 80 8.86 13.43 15.68
N GLU A 81 9.59 12.87 14.70
CA GLU A 81 10.89 12.22 14.94
C GLU A 81 11.92 13.21 15.51
N GLU A 82 11.97 14.45 15.01
CA GLU A 82 12.87 15.47 15.56
C GLU A 82 12.51 15.82 17.02
N LYS A 83 11.21 15.86 17.35
CA LYS A 83 10.75 16.07 18.73
C LYS A 83 11.12 14.90 19.64
N ILE A 84 11.01 13.65 19.16
CA ILE A 84 11.44 12.46 19.89
C ILE A 84 12.93 12.53 20.19
N ARG A 85 13.76 12.86 19.19
CA ARG A 85 15.22 12.98 19.38
C ARG A 85 15.61 14.05 20.40
N LYS A 86 14.93 15.21 20.35
CA LYS A 86 15.12 16.30 21.34
C LYS A 86 14.66 15.90 22.74
N LEU A 87 13.64 15.05 22.86
CA LEU A 87 13.19 14.48 24.12
C LEU A 87 14.22 13.48 24.65
N GLU A 88 14.70 12.54 23.83
CA GLU A 88 15.75 11.58 24.20
C GLU A 88 17.03 12.28 24.69
N GLU A 89 17.51 13.31 23.99
CA GLU A 89 18.68 14.10 24.44
C GLU A 89 18.44 14.76 25.80
N LYS A 90 17.24 15.29 26.06
CA LYS A 90 16.88 15.85 27.37
C LYS A 90 16.76 14.79 28.45
N THR A 91 16.22 13.62 28.13
CA THR A 91 16.07 12.51 29.08
C THR A 91 17.45 12.00 29.49
N ASN A 92 18.36 11.77 28.54
CA ASN A 92 19.73 11.34 28.83
C ASN A 92 20.49 12.37 29.69
N ALA A 93 20.38 13.66 29.38
CA ALA A 93 21.00 14.72 30.18
C ALA A 93 20.39 14.85 31.59
N THR A 94 19.14 14.42 31.78
CA THR A 94 18.47 14.41 33.08
C THR A 94 18.84 13.15 33.85
N GLU A 95 18.93 11.99 33.20
CA GLU A 95 19.40 10.73 33.79
C GLU A 95 20.84 10.84 34.29
N GLU A 96 21.73 11.49 33.54
CA GLU A 96 23.13 11.70 33.95
C GLU A 96 23.23 12.61 35.19
N LYS A 97 22.38 13.65 35.27
CA LYS A 97 22.26 14.53 36.44
C LYS A 97 21.61 13.83 37.64
N VAL A 98 20.65 12.93 37.40
CA VAL A 98 20.00 12.16 38.46
C VAL A 98 20.96 11.09 38.99
N ALA A 99 21.69 10.37 38.13
CA ALA A 99 22.67 9.37 38.52
C ALA A 99 23.78 9.96 39.40
N THR A 100 24.31 11.13 39.04
CA THR A 100 25.34 11.83 39.82
C THR A 100 24.84 12.37 41.17
N VAL A 101 23.54 12.68 41.30
CA VAL A 101 22.92 13.11 42.56
C VAL A 101 22.51 11.90 43.43
N LEU A 102 22.03 10.80 42.82
CA LEU A 102 21.64 9.57 43.52
C LEU A 102 22.86 8.89 44.17
N GLU A 103 23.97 8.74 43.44
CA GLU A 103 25.18 8.08 43.98
C GLU A 103 25.76 8.78 45.22
N LYS A 104 25.48 10.08 45.41
CA LYS A 104 25.97 10.85 46.57
C LYS A 104 25.08 10.82 47.81
N LYS A 105 23.84 10.33 47.72
CA LYS A 105 22.84 10.44 48.81
C LYS A 105 22.06 9.17 49.15
N MET A 106 22.18 8.10 48.35
CA MET A 106 21.36 6.90 48.57
C MET A 106 21.71 6.15 49.86
N THR A 107 20.67 5.74 50.56
CA THR A 107 20.76 4.73 51.63
C THR A 107 20.92 3.33 51.02
N GLN A 108 21.38 2.36 51.81
CA GLN A 108 21.69 1.00 51.34
C GLN A 108 20.47 0.28 50.72
N GLU A 109 19.27 0.48 51.27
CA GLU A 109 18.03 -0.06 50.70
C GLU A 109 17.70 0.56 49.35
N GLU A 110 17.84 1.88 49.20
CA GLU A 110 17.59 2.55 47.93
C GLU A 110 18.58 2.06 46.85
N ALA A 111 19.87 1.89 47.20
CA ALA A 111 20.89 1.40 46.26
C ALA A 111 20.54 0.01 45.71
N THR A 112 20.03 -0.89 46.57
CA THR A 112 19.56 -2.22 46.13
C THR A 112 18.32 -2.15 45.24
N ALA A 113 17.37 -1.27 45.56
CA ALA A 113 16.17 -1.06 44.74
C ALA A 113 16.53 -0.49 43.36
N TYR A 114 17.46 0.46 43.28
CA TYR A 114 17.92 1.04 42.03
C TYR A 114 18.69 0.03 41.16
N ALA A 115 19.55 -0.79 41.76
CA ALA A 115 20.23 -1.86 41.04
C ALA A 115 19.23 -2.86 40.43
N SER A 116 18.20 -3.26 41.18
CA SER A 116 17.13 -4.14 40.67
C SER A 116 16.31 -3.48 39.56
N LEU A 117 16.02 -2.17 39.69
CA LEU A 117 15.29 -1.43 38.66
C LEU A 117 16.11 -1.34 37.37
N LYS A 118 17.41 -1.07 37.47
CA LYS A 118 18.33 -1.01 36.33
C LYS A 118 18.38 -2.34 35.57
N GLU A 119 18.44 -3.46 36.29
CA GLU A 119 18.41 -4.79 35.67
C GLU A 119 17.09 -5.03 34.91
N LYS A 120 15.95 -4.63 35.49
CA LYS A 120 14.64 -4.70 34.81
C LYS A 120 14.57 -3.80 33.59
N VAL A 121 15.16 -2.61 33.63
CA VAL A 121 15.23 -1.70 32.47
C VAL A 121 16.00 -2.35 31.32
N VAL A 122 17.17 -2.94 31.60
CA VAL A 122 17.96 -3.66 30.59
C VAL A 122 17.16 -4.79 29.94
N ILE A 123 16.39 -5.55 30.72
CA ILE A 123 15.51 -6.61 30.20
C ILE A 123 14.42 -6.02 29.30
N ILE A 124 13.77 -4.93 29.73
CA ILE A 124 12.73 -4.26 28.95
C ILE A 124 13.29 -3.72 27.63
N GLU A 125 14.45 -3.08 27.65
CA GLU A 125 15.12 -2.58 26.44
C GLU A 125 15.44 -3.71 25.47
N SER A 126 15.94 -4.84 25.97
CA SER A 126 16.19 -6.03 25.16
C SER A 126 14.90 -6.60 24.55
N LEU A 127 13.80 -6.64 25.31
CA LEU A 127 12.50 -7.13 24.82
C LEU A 127 11.93 -6.20 23.76
N VAL A 128 12.01 -4.88 23.96
CA VAL A 128 11.58 -3.88 22.98
C VAL A 128 12.39 -4.01 21.68
N GLY A 129 13.70 -4.23 21.77
CA GLY A 129 14.55 -4.51 20.62
C GLY A 129 14.07 -5.74 19.83
N ALA A 130 13.85 -6.87 20.52
CA ALA A 130 13.36 -8.10 19.91
C ALA A 130 11.97 -7.94 19.27
N ILE A 131 11.05 -7.19 19.91
CA ILE A 131 9.71 -6.91 19.35
C ILE A 131 9.82 -6.10 18.07
N LYS A 132 10.65 -5.05 18.04
CA LYS A 132 10.87 -4.23 16.84
C LYS A 132 11.43 -5.06 15.68
N GLU A 133 12.39 -5.94 15.96
CA GLU A 133 12.95 -6.83 14.95
C GLU A 133 11.88 -7.79 14.38
N LYS A 134 11.08 -8.41 15.26
CA LYS A 134 9.99 -9.31 14.85
C LYS A 134 8.86 -8.61 14.11
N ASP A 135 8.55 -7.37 14.47
CA ASP A 135 7.59 -6.54 13.75
C ASP A 135 8.10 -6.21 12.34
N ALA A 136 9.36 -5.80 12.20
CA ALA A 136 9.97 -5.55 10.90
C ALA A 136 10.01 -6.81 10.02
N GLU A 137 10.36 -7.97 10.58
CA GLU A 137 10.33 -9.26 9.89
C GLU A 137 8.90 -9.60 9.40
N THR A 138 7.90 -9.35 10.25
CA THR A 138 6.49 -9.61 9.92
C THR A 138 5.99 -8.65 8.84
N GLN A 139 6.28 -7.35 8.94
CA GLN A 139 5.96 -6.38 7.90
C GLN A 139 6.61 -6.74 6.57
N ALA A 140 7.88 -7.19 6.57
CA ALA A 140 8.56 -7.60 5.35
C ALA A 140 7.85 -8.78 4.67
N LYS A 141 7.41 -9.78 5.45
CA LYS A 141 6.63 -10.92 4.92
C LYS A 141 5.28 -10.49 4.38
N VAL A 142 4.55 -9.63 5.10
CA VAL A 142 3.26 -9.10 4.65
C VAL A 142 3.43 -8.34 3.33
N ARG A 143 4.45 -7.47 3.23
CA ARG A 143 4.76 -6.75 1.98
C ARG A 143 5.07 -7.71 0.83
N ALA A 144 5.86 -8.76 1.07
CA ALA A 144 6.17 -9.75 0.05
C ALA A 144 4.91 -10.45 -0.48
N VAL A 145 3.98 -10.83 0.40
CA VAL A 145 2.70 -11.43 0.00
C VAL A 145 1.86 -10.44 -0.82
N LEU A 146 1.80 -9.17 -0.42
CA LEU A 146 1.05 -8.14 -1.14
C LEU A 146 1.61 -7.91 -2.55
N GLU A 147 2.93 -7.91 -2.73
CA GLU A 147 3.54 -7.77 -4.05
C GLU A 147 3.19 -8.96 -4.97
N VAL A 148 3.16 -10.18 -4.44
CA VAL A 148 2.70 -11.35 -5.20
C VAL A 148 1.25 -11.19 -5.65
N PHE A 149 0.37 -10.67 -4.78
CA PHE A 149 -1.03 -10.46 -5.12
C PHE A 149 -1.19 -9.39 -6.21
N LYS A 150 -0.43 -8.29 -6.12
CA LYS A 150 -0.44 -7.21 -7.14
C LYS A 150 0.05 -7.68 -8.52
N LEU A 151 0.96 -8.64 -8.56
CA LEU A 151 1.49 -9.24 -9.79
C LEU A 151 0.61 -10.38 -10.33
N SER A 152 -0.48 -10.72 -9.64
CA SER A 152 -1.40 -11.77 -10.09
C SER A 152 -2.03 -11.41 -11.43
N LYS A 153 -2.19 -12.43 -12.29
CA LYS A 153 -2.93 -12.31 -13.56
C LYS A 153 -4.45 -12.35 -13.35
N ASP A 154 -4.90 -12.86 -12.20
CA ASP A 154 -6.31 -12.85 -11.81
C ASP A 154 -6.69 -11.47 -11.27
N GLU A 155 -7.68 -10.84 -11.90
CA GLU A 155 -8.10 -9.46 -11.61
C GLU A 155 -8.64 -9.30 -10.19
N TYR A 156 -9.38 -10.29 -9.69
CA TYR A 156 -9.90 -10.30 -8.33
C TYR A 156 -8.76 -10.32 -7.30
N THR A 157 -7.78 -11.22 -7.47
CA THR A 157 -6.59 -11.34 -6.61
C THR A 157 -5.73 -10.08 -6.66
N LYS A 158 -5.55 -9.49 -7.84
CA LYS A 158 -4.84 -8.22 -8.03
C LYS A 158 -5.51 -7.08 -7.26
N ASN A 159 -6.84 -6.97 -7.38
CA ASN A 159 -7.62 -5.95 -6.68
C ASN A 159 -7.58 -6.12 -5.15
N ILE A 160 -7.59 -7.36 -4.65
CA ILE A 160 -7.36 -7.64 -3.22
C ILE A 160 -5.97 -7.15 -2.79
N GLY A 161 -4.93 -7.45 -3.57
CA GLY A 161 -3.56 -6.99 -3.28
C GLY A 161 -3.45 -5.47 -3.20
N LEU A 162 -4.12 -4.75 -4.11
CA LEU A 162 -4.17 -3.29 -4.11
C LEU A 162 -4.92 -2.75 -2.89
N TYR A 163 -6.09 -3.32 -2.57
CA TYR A 163 -6.90 -2.91 -1.42
C TYR A 163 -6.19 -3.14 -0.08
N LEU A 164 -5.62 -4.33 0.12
CA LEU A 164 -4.86 -4.63 1.33
C LEU A 164 -3.60 -3.76 1.45
N SER A 165 -2.94 -3.44 0.34
CA SER A 165 -1.80 -2.51 0.34
C SER A 165 -2.20 -1.07 0.68
N TYR A 166 -3.45 -0.68 0.49
CA TYR A 166 -3.97 0.61 0.95
C TYR A 166 -4.28 0.60 2.45
N LEU A 167 -4.88 -0.48 2.96
CA LEU A 167 -5.23 -0.61 4.38
C LEU A 167 -4.02 -0.79 5.30
N LEU A 168 -2.98 -1.48 4.83
CA LEU A 168 -1.79 -1.84 5.60
C LEU A 168 -0.63 -0.86 5.38
N ARG A 169 -0.94 0.34 4.89
CA ARG A 169 0.03 1.41 4.62
C ARG A 169 0.48 2.09 5.91
#